data_AF-A0A4R8IE38-F1
#
_entry.id   AF-A0A4R8IE38-F1
#
_cell.length_a   1.000
_cell.length_b   1.000
_cell.length_c   1.000
_cell.angle_alpha   90.00
_cell.angle_beta   90.00
_cell.angle_gamma   90.00
#
_symmetry.space_group_name_H-M   'P 1'
#
loop_
_entity.id
_entity.type
_entity.pdbx_description
1 polymer ?
#
loop_
_entity_poly.entity_id
_entity_poly.type
_entity_poly.pdbx_seq_one_letter_code
_entity_poly.pdbx_strand_id
1 'polypeptide(L)' 'MHADLQGALRAINTSWKTFEHNGKSLSKHQVKMVLIAGIDKGYKTTANFKENEVDELLKQLETK' A
#
# COMPACT_ATOMS: atom_id res chain seq x y z
N MET A 1 2.58 0.76 13.52
CA MET A 1 2.32 2.11 12.97
C MET A 1 1.27 1.96 11.88
N HIS A 2 0.10 2.59 12.01
CA HIS A 2 -0.94 2.54 10.98
C HIS A 2 -0.95 3.88 10.25
N ALA A 3 -0.77 3.84 8.93
CA ALA A 3 -0.74 5.04 8.11
C ALA A 3 -2.13 5.30 7.54
N ASP A 4 -2.57 6.56 7.59
CA ASP A 4 -3.73 7.01 6.84
C ASP A 4 -3.46 6.87 5.35
N LEU A 5 -4.39 6.26 4.60
CA LEU A 5 -4.16 5.97 3.17
C LEU A 5 -4.07 7.25 2.34
N GLN A 6 -4.91 8.24 2.63
CA GLN A 6 -4.93 9.50 1.89
C GLN A 6 -3.69 10.35 2.23
N GLY A 7 -3.30 10.39 3.50
CA GLY A 7 -2.09 11.04 3.98
C GLY A 7 -0.83 10.40 3.39
N ALA A 8 -0.76 9.07 3.40
CA ALA A 8 0.32 8.31 2.79
C ALA A 8 0.39 8.54 1.27
N LEU A 9 -0.76 8.62 0.59
CA LEU A 9 -0.82 8.89 -0.84
C LEU A 9 -0.38 10.33 -1.18
N ARG A 10 -0.75 11.31 -0.35
CA ARG A 10 -0.29 12.70 -0.48
C ARG A 10 1.22 12.82 -0.24
N ALA A 11 1.74 12.10 0.75
CA ALA A 11 3.15 12.06 1.10
C ALA A 11 3.92 10.91 0.41
N ILE A 12 3.38 10.34 -0.68
CA ILE A 12 3.93 9.14 -1.33
C ILE A 12 5.35 9.34 -1.88
N ASN A 13 5.87 10.56 -1.97
CA ASN A 13 7.25 10.83 -2.36
C ASN A 13 8.26 10.54 -1.24
N THR A 14 7.85 10.61 0.02
CA THR A 14 8.70 10.40 1.19
C THR A 14 8.27 9.16 1.97
N SER A 15 6.97 9.00 2.21
CA SER A 15 6.43 7.92 3.04
C SER A 15 6.59 6.54 2.41
N TRP A 16 6.63 6.40 1.08
CA TRP A 16 6.74 5.09 0.41
C TRP A 16 7.90 4.21 0.92
N LYS A 17 9.01 4.83 1.34
CA LYS A 17 10.21 4.13 1.84
C LYS A 17 9.97 3.42 3.18
N THR A 18 8.97 3.83 3.94
CA THR A 18 8.62 3.23 5.24
C THR A 18 7.63 2.08 5.09
N PHE A 19 7.12 1.82 3.89
CA PHE A 19 6.22 0.70 3.65
C PHE A 19 7.03 -0.55 3.35
N GLU A 20 6.89 -1.51 4.24
CA GLU A 20 7.45 -2.84 4.11
C GLU A 20 6.31 -3.84 4.18
N HIS A 21 6.38 -4.86 3.34
CA HIS A 21 5.45 -5.98 3.36
C HIS A 21 6.24 -7.28 3.29
N ASN A 22 5.98 -8.22 4.21
CA ASN A 22 6.70 -9.49 4.30
C ASN A 22 8.25 -9.33 4.36
N GLY A 23 8.75 -8.32 5.09
CA GLY A 23 10.20 -8.06 5.20
C GLY A 23 10.84 -7.48 3.93
N LYS A 24 10.03 -7.10 2.92
CA LYS A 24 10.49 -6.49 1.67
C LYS A 24 9.98 -5.06 1.56
N SER A 25 10.88 -4.12 1.28
CA SER A 25 10.53 -2.75 0.97
C SER A 25 9.73 -2.69 -0.34
N LEU A 26 8.58 -2.03 -0.30
CA LEU A 26 7.75 -1.85 -1.49
C LEU A 26 8.27 -0.70 -2.36
N SER A 27 8.17 -0.87 -3.68
CA SER A 27 8.46 0.22 -4.60
C SER A 27 7.39 1.31 -4.51
N LYS A 28 7.76 2.57 -4.78
CA LYS A 28 6.82 3.71 -4.80
C LYS A 28 5.56 3.44 -5.62
N HIS A 29 5.69 2.76 -6.77
CA HIS A 29 4.56 2.38 -7.60
C HIS A 29 3.66 1.34 -6.91
N GLN A 30 4.25 0.29 -6.34
CA GLN A 30 3.52 -0.74 -5.58
C GLN A 30 2.75 -0.12 -4.41
N VAL A 31 3.42 0.71 -3.60
CA VAL A 31 2.76 1.42 -2.48
C VAL A 31 1.61 2.27 -3.00
N LYS A 32 1.83 3.07 -4.06
CA LYS A 32 0.79 3.91 -4.64
C LYS A 32 -0.44 3.09 -5.05
N MET A 33 -0.24 1.96 -5.73
CA MET A 33 -1.33 1.10 -6.21
C MET A 33 -2.09 0.47 -5.04
N VAL A 34 -1.39 -0.03 -4.02
CA VAL A 34 -2.01 -0.57 -2.81
C VAL A 34 -2.84 0.50 -2.09
N LEU A 35 -2.28 1.70 -1.88
CA LEU A 35 -3.01 2.80 -1.25
C LEU A 35 -4.27 3.19 -2.02
N ILE A 36 -4.18 3.30 -3.36
CA ILE A 36 -5.33 3.61 -4.21
C ILE A 36 -6.40 2.52 -4.11
N ALA A 37 -6.00 1.24 -4.18
CA ALA A 37 -6.93 0.12 -4.07
C ALA A 37 -7.65 0.09 -2.71
N GLY A 38 -6.97 0.44 -1.62
CA GLY A 38 -7.61 0.57 -0.31
C GLY A 38 -8.59 1.73 -0.24
N ILE A 39 -8.23 2.89 -0.78
CA ILE A 39 -9.11 4.07 -0.81
C ILE A 39 -10.38 3.74 -1.63
N ASP A 40 -10.22 3.08 -2.78
CA ASP A 40 -11.33 2.64 -3.64
C ASP A 40 -12.28 1.67 -2.91
N LYS A 41 -11.72 0.75 -2.11
CA LYS A 41 -12.48 -0.15 -1.22
C LYS A 41 -13.13 0.55 -0.02
N GLY A 42 -12.87 1.84 0.18
CA GLY A 42 -13.38 2.61 1.32
C GLY A 42 -12.58 2.45 2.61
N TYR A 43 -11.36 1.93 2.53
CA TYR A 43 -10.46 1.83 3.68
C TYR A 43 -9.88 3.20 4.04
N LYS A 44 -9.70 3.43 5.34
CA LYS A 44 -9.13 4.69 5.86
C LYS A 44 -7.65 4.56 6.20
N THR A 45 -7.25 3.41 6.71
CA THR A 45 -5.88 3.18 7.18
C THR A 45 -5.31 1.88 6.65
N THR A 46 -3.99 1.75 6.67
CA THR A 46 -3.33 0.49 6.29
C THR A 46 -3.70 -0.70 7.18
N ALA A 47 -4.20 -0.44 8.39
CA ALA A 47 -4.71 -1.48 9.29
C ALA A 47 -5.94 -2.21 8.74
N ASN A 48 -6.68 -1.58 7.83
CA ASN A 48 -7.87 -2.17 7.24
C ASN A 48 -7.55 -3.23 6.18
N PHE A 49 -6.32 -3.24 5.64
CA PHE A 49 -5.92 -4.30 4.73
C PHE A 49 -5.68 -5.60 5.49
N LYS A 50 -6.19 -6.70 4.93
CA LYS A 50 -5.75 -8.03 5.32
C LYS A 50 -4.42 -8.34 4.65
N GLU A 51 -3.59 -9.13 5.31
CA GLU A 51 -2.26 -9.51 4.79
C GLU A 51 -2.34 -10.13 3.39
N ASN A 52 -3.32 -11.01 3.15
CA ASN A 52 -3.56 -11.62 1.83
C ASN A 52 -3.99 -10.62 0.76
N GLU A 53 -4.73 -9.56 1.11
CA GLU A 53 -5.18 -8.59 0.10
C GLU A 53 -4.01 -7.79 -0.49
N VAL A 54 -3.03 -7.46 0.36
CA VAL A 54 -1.83 -6.75 -0.08
C VAL A 54 -0.99 -7.67 -0.97
N ASP A 55 -0.82 -8.94 -0.59
CA ASP A 55 -0.10 -9.93 -1.39
C ASP A 55 -0.73 -10.12 -2.79
N GLU A 56 -2.06 -10.28 -2.85
CA GLU A 56 -2.78 -10.42 -4.12
C GLU A 56 -2.60 -9.19 -5.03
N LEU A 57 -2.70 -7.98 -4.48
CA LEU A 57 -2.48 -6.75 -5.23
C LEU A 57 -1.05 -6.63 -5.75
N LEU A 58 -0.06 -6.99 -4.94
CA LEU A 58 1.35 -6.97 -5.34
C LEU A 58 1.64 -7.99 -6.43
N LYS A 59 1.09 -9.21 -6.29
CA LYS A 59 1.24 -10.27 -7.29
C LYS A 59 0.63 -9.91 -8.65
N GLN A 60 -0.50 -9.21 -8.65
CA GLN A 60 -1.11 -8.67 -9.87
C GLN A 60 -0.23 -7.60 -10.54
N LEU A 61 0.51 -6.81 -9.75
CA LEU A 61 1.43 -5.79 -10.28
C LEU A 61 2.73 -6.38 -10.84
N GLU A 62 3.20 -7.51 -10.30
CA GLU A 62 4.41 -8.19 -10.79
C GLU A 62 4.18 -9.05 -12.04
N THR A 63 2.93 -9.45 -12.30
CA THR A 63 2.55 -10.31 -13.44
C THR A 63 2.33 -9.52 -14.75
N LYS A 64 2.57 -8.21 -14.76
CA LYS A 64 2.22 -7.31 -15.87
C LYS A 64 3.43 -6.57 -16.41
#